data_AF-W4VAT3-F1
#
_entry.id   AF-W4VAT3-F1
#
_cell.length_a   1.000
_cell.length_b   1.000
_cell.length_c   1.000
_cell.angle_alpha   90.00
_cell.angle_beta   90.00
_cell.angle_gamma   90.00
#
_symmetry.space_group_name_H-M   'P 1'
#
loop_
_entity.id
_entity.type
_entity.pdbx_description
1 polymer ?
#
loop_
_entity_poly.entity_id
_entity_poly.type
_entity_poly.pdbx_seq_one_letter_code
_entity_poly.pdbx_strand_id
1 'polypeptide(L)'
;MPELKTKALPKRDEIDSKYKWKLEDIYASIDDWEKDFSKVKEYISQIVKFKGTLSKDSNTLLECLKQSNQLMSTNDRVFVYARMKKDENNADSTYQSLADRASAL
;
A
#
# COMPACT_ATOMS: atom_id res chain seq x y z
N MET A 1 51.45 -3.35 -6.25
CA MET A 1 50.11 -3.82 -6.68
C MET A 1 49.27 -2.58 -6.96
N PRO A 2 48.66 -2.43 -8.15
CA PRO A 2 47.83 -1.26 -8.40
C PRO A 2 46.53 -1.39 -7.57
N GLU A 3 46.22 -0.34 -6.80
CA GLU A 3 44.99 -0.25 -6.03
C GLU A 3 43.78 -0.28 -6.97
N LEU A 4 42.96 -1.32 -6.85
CA LEU A 4 41.63 -1.35 -7.44
C LEU A 4 40.80 -0.26 -6.75
N LYS A 5 40.58 0.88 -7.44
CA LYS A 5 39.56 1.85 -7.03
C LYS A 5 38.23 1.10 -6.93
N THR A 6 37.74 0.89 -5.71
CA THR A 6 36.43 0.30 -5.46
C THR A 6 35.39 1.22 -6.06
N LYS A 7 34.84 0.82 -7.20
CA LYS A 7 33.72 1.52 -7.84
C LYS A 7 32.55 1.46 -6.86
N ALA A 8 32.17 2.60 -6.30
CA ALA A 8 31.05 2.68 -5.37
C ALA A 8 29.79 2.12 -6.04
N LEU A 9 29.02 1.31 -5.30
CA LEU A 9 27.74 0.84 -5.79
C LEU A 9 26.79 2.05 -5.92
N PRO A 10 26.03 2.16 -7.03
CA PRO A 10 25.12 3.28 -7.21
C PRO A 10 24.01 3.23 -6.16
N LYS A 11 23.57 4.40 -5.73
CA LYS A 11 22.35 4.56 -4.93
C LYS A 11 21.14 4.23 -5.79
N ARG A 12 20.00 3.94 -5.13
CA ARG A 12 18.78 3.57 -5.84
C ARG A 12 18.24 4.69 -6.72
N ASP A 13 18.34 5.94 -6.29
CA ASP A 13 17.93 7.13 -7.05
C ASP A 13 18.76 7.32 -8.34
N GLU A 14 20.04 6.94 -8.32
CA GLU A 14 20.97 7.01 -9.47
C GLU A 14 20.70 5.98 -10.59
N ILE A 15 19.85 4.97 -10.35
CA ILE A 15 19.50 3.96 -11.37
C ILE A 15 18.53 4.56 -12.41
N ASP A 16 18.72 4.26 -13.70
CA ASP A 16 17.80 4.64 -14.77
C ASP A 16 16.38 4.07 -14.53
N SER A 17 15.36 4.92 -14.65
CA SER A 17 13.95 4.57 -14.41
C SER A 17 13.46 3.37 -15.23
N LYS A 18 14.04 3.08 -16.40
CA LYS A 18 13.66 1.89 -17.20
C LYS A 18 13.98 0.56 -16.50
N TYR A 19 14.83 0.57 -15.48
CA TYR A 19 15.15 -0.57 -14.63
C TYR A 19 14.44 -0.53 -13.26
N LYS A 20 13.53 0.44 -13.06
CA LYS A 20 12.73 0.58 -11.84
C LYS A 20 11.29 0.15 -12.12
N TRP A 21 10.60 -0.29 -11.07
CA TRP A 21 9.15 -0.46 -11.15
C TRP A 21 8.49 0.90 -11.25
N LYS A 22 7.44 1.02 -12.06
CA LYS A 22 6.64 2.25 -12.18
C LYS A 22 5.47 2.22 -11.20
N LEU A 23 5.77 2.44 -9.92
CA LEU A 23 4.77 2.35 -8.84
C LEU A 23 3.78 3.53 -8.85
N GLU A 24 4.07 4.56 -9.64
CA GLU A 24 3.21 5.71 -9.91
C GLU A 24 1.91 5.30 -10.63
N ASP A 25 1.88 4.13 -11.26
CA ASP A 25 0.66 3.55 -11.84
C ASP A 25 -0.33 3.06 -10.76
N ILE A 26 0.12 2.86 -9.51
CA ILE A 26 -0.77 2.53 -8.37
C ILE A 26 -1.22 3.82 -7.67
N TYR A 27 -0.27 4.68 -7.31
CA TYR A 27 -0.49 6.01 -6.75
C TYR A 27 0.54 7.00 -7.29
N ALA A 28 0.06 8.11 -7.86
CA ALA A 28 0.93 9.14 -8.41
C ALA A 28 1.70 9.91 -7.31
N SER A 29 1.19 9.92 -6.08
CA SER A 29 1.77 10.64 -4.95
C SER A 29 1.49 9.95 -3.61
N ILE A 30 2.26 10.32 -2.59
CA ILE A 30 1.99 9.90 -1.20
C ILE A 30 0.63 10.45 -0.74
N ASP A 31 0.23 11.66 -1.16
CA ASP A 31 -1.07 12.22 -0.79
C ASP A 31 -2.24 11.37 -1.32
N ASP A 32 -2.11 10.79 -2.52
CA ASP A 32 -3.14 9.89 -3.05
C ASP A 32 -3.19 8.57 -2.28
N TRP A 33 -2.04 8.08 -1.83
CA TRP A 33 -1.96 6.94 -0.93
C TRP A 33 -2.60 7.25 0.44
N GLU A 34 -2.36 8.43 1.02
CA GLU A 34 -2.90 8.86 2.31
C GLU A 34 -4.43 8.97 2.29
N LYS A 35 -5.00 9.45 1.17
CA LYS A 35 -6.45 9.47 0.95
C LYS A 35 -7.04 8.07 1.02
N ASP A 36 -6.48 7.11 0.28
CA ASP A 36 -6.99 5.74 0.25
C ASP A 36 -6.70 4.99 1.58
N PHE A 37 -5.57 5.25 2.24
CA PHE A 37 -5.29 4.76 3.60
C PHE A 37 -6.36 5.23 4.60
N SER A 38 -6.78 6.49 4.52
CA SER A 38 -7.85 7.04 5.37
C SER A 38 -9.20 6.38 5.06
N LYS A 39 -9.52 6.19 3.77
CA LYS A 39 -10.75 5.48 3.35
C LYS A 39 -10.79 4.04 3.86
N VAL A 40 -9.67 3.32 3.88
CA VAL A 40 -9.61 1.97 4.43
C VAL A 40 -10.06 1.95 5.89
N LYS A 41 -9.60 2.91 6.72
CA LYS A 41 -10.05 3.03 8.11
C LYS A 41 -11.55 3.32 8.24
N GLU A 42 -12.08 4.16 7.37
CA GLU A 42 -13.51 4.44 7.32
C GLU A 42 -14.31 3.19 6.94
N TYR A 43 -13.88 2.44 5.93
CA TYR A 43 -14.51 1.20 5.51
C TYR A 43 -14.46 0.12 6.59
N ILE A 44 -13.35 -0.01 7.32
CA ILE A 44 -13.27 -0.89 8.50
C ILE A 44 -14.35 -0.51 9.53
N SER A 45 -14.53 0.78 9.78
CA SER A 45 -15.56 1.26 10.73
C SER A 45 -16.98 1.00 10.23
N GLN A 46 -17.19 0.97 8.91
CA GLN A 46 -18.49 0.68 8.31
C GLN A 46 -18.81 -0.82 8.30
N ILE A 47 -17.85 -1.67 7.93
CA ILE A 47 -18.08 -3.11 7.79
C ILE A 47 -18.39 -3.77 9.15
N VAL A 48 -17.84 -3.26 10.25
CA VAL A 48 -18.14 -3.72 11.61
C VAL A 48 -19.63 -3.61 11.95
N LYS A 49 -20.37 -2.68 11.32
CA LYS A 49 -21.81 -2.49 11.54
C LYS A 49 -22.67 -3.67 11.06
N PHE A 50 -22.13 -4.55 10.19
CA PHE A 50 -22.82 -5.75 9.73
C PHE A 50 -22.73 -6.93 10.72
N LYS A 51 -21.94 -6.80 11.79
CA LYS A 51 -21.77 -7.86 12.79
C LYS A 51 -23.13 -8.24 13.41
N GLY A 52 -23.49 -9.52 13.31
CA GLY A 52 -24.75 -10.04 13.84
C GLY A 52 -25.99 -9.69 13.02
N THR A 53 -25.85 -9.06 11.86
CA THR A 53 -27.00 -8.68 11.01
C THR A 53 -27.10 -9.51 9.73
N LEU A 54 -26.10 -10.31 9.38
CA LEU A 54 -26.02 -11.02 8.10
C LEU A 54 -27.15 -12.02 7.84
N SER A 55 -27.77 -12.55 8.90
CA SER A 55 -28.90 -13.49 8.79
C SER A 55 -30.26 -12.82 8.63
N LYS A 56 -30.34 -11.48 8.68
CA LYS A 56 -31.62 -10.76 8.58
C LYS A 56 -32.29 -10.97 7.23
N ASP A 57 -31.53 -10.84 6.14
CA ASP A 57 -32.01 -11.02 4.77
C ASP A 57 -30.82 -11.06 3.77
N SER A 58 -31.12 -11.48 2.54
CA SER A 58 -30.13 -11.57 1.46
C SER A 58 -29.55 -10.22 1.02
N ASN A 59 -30.29 -9.12 1.15
CA ASN A 59 -29.82 -7.79 0.79
C ASN A 59 -28.72 -7.32 1.77
N THR A 60 -28.91 -7.57 3.07
CA THR A 60 -27.92 -7.26 4.10
C THR A 60 -26.61 -8.01 3.86
N LEU A 61 -26.68 -9.28 3.46
CA LEU A 61 -25.49 -10.05 3.08
C LEU A 61 -24.82 -9.48 1.83
N LEU A 62 -25.59 -9.16 0.79
CA LEU A 62 -25.07 -8.60 -0.45
C LEU A 62 -24.34 -7.27 -0.22
N GLU A 63 -24.92 -6.37 0.57
CA GLU A 63 -24.30 -5.08 0.88
C GLU A 63 -23.00 -5.25 1.70
N CYS A 64 -22.98 -6.18 2.66
CA CYS A 64 -21.74 -6.52 3.38
C CYS A 64 -20.64 -7.00 2.42
N LEU A 65 -20.97 -7.92 1.49
CA LEU A 65 -20.01 -8.45 0.53
C LEU A 65 -19.47 -7.38 -0.42
N LYS A 66 -20.32 -6.47 -0.89
CA LYS A 66 -19.89 -5.33 -1.72
C LYS A 66 -18.92 -4.42 -0.96
N GLN A 67 -19.25 -4.07 0.28
CA GLN A 67 -18.36 -3.24 1.11
C GLN A 67 -17.05 -3.96 1.43
N SER A 68 -17.10 -5.25 1.72
CA SER A 68 -15.90 -6.09 1.92
C SER A 68 -14.98 -6.04 0.70
N ASN A 69 -15.54 -6.19 -0.50
CA ASN A 69 -14.77 -6.15 -1.74
C ASN A 69 -14.13 -4.77 -1.97
N GLN A 70 -14.86 -3.68 -1.71
CA GLN A 70 -14.33 -2.32 -1.82
C GLN A 70 -13.21 -2.06 -0.81
N LEU A 71 -13.40 -2.51 0.45
CA LEU A 71 -12.39 -2.45 1.49
C LEU A 71 -11.11 -3.19 1.08
N MET A 72 -11.23 -4.47 0.70
CA MET A 72 -10.09 -5.31 0.32
C MET A 72 -9.35 -4.73 -0.88
N SER A 73 -10.06 -4.35 -1.95
CA SER A 73 -9.44 -3.78 -3.15
C SER A 73 -8.66 -2.49 -2.87
N THR A 74 -9.18 -1.63 -2.00
CA THR A 74 -8.50 -0.39 -1.60
C THR A 74 -7.29 -0.71 -0.71
N ASN A 75 -7.46 -1.60 0.26
CA ASN A 75 -6.40 -2.03 1.18
C ASN A 75 -5.23 -2.69 0.44
N ASP A 76 -5.50 -3.55 -0.53
CA ASP A 76 -4.47 -4.21 -1.33
C ASP A 76 -3.58 -3.20 -2.05
N ARG A 77 -4.18 -2.16 -2.67
CA ARG A 77 -3.41 -1.08 -3.31
C ARG A 77 -2.55 -0.32 -2.32
N VAL A 78 -3.12 0.07 -1.17
CA VAL A 78 -2.41 0.76 -0.07
C VAL A 78 -1.21 -0.07 0.40
N PHE A 79 -1.42 -1.35 0.67
CA PHE A 79 -0.39 -2.25 1.17
C PHE A 79 0.70 -2.52 0.14
N VAL A 80 0.33 -2.89 -1.10
CA VAL A 80 1.28 -3.26 -2.15
C VAL A 80 2.17 -2.07 -2.52
N TYR A 81 1.60 -0.88 -2.70
CA TYR A 81 2.40 0.32 -3.00
C TYR A 81 3.46 0.58 -1.92
N ALA A 82 3.03 0.61 -0.65
CA ALA A 82 3.92 0.92 0.46
C ALA A 82 5.03 -0.13 0.61
N ARG A 83 4.66 -1.42 0.48
CA ARG A 83 5.62 -2.54 0.55
C ARG A 83 6.63 -2.49 -0.59
N MET A 84 6.17 -2.31 -1.83
CA MET A 84 7.05 -2.26 -3.01
C MET A 84 7.98 -1.05 -2.98
N LYS A 85 7.52 0.13 -2.52
CA LYS A 85 8.39 1.30 -2.34
C LYS A 85 9.44 1.07 -1.24
N LYS A 86 9.09 0.40 -0.14
CA LYS A 86 10.07 -0.01 0.89
C LYS A 86 11.10 -0.99 0.32
N ASP A 87 10.65 -1.99 -0.43
CA ASP A 87 11.54 -2.98 -1.04
C ASP A 87 12.44 -2.37 -2.13
N GLU A 88 11.99 -1.30 -2.80
CA GLU A 88 12.79 -0.52 -3.74
C GLU A 88 14.01 0.14 -3.05
N ASN A 89 13.83 0.71 -1.87
CA ASN A 89 14.92 1.29 -1.08
C ASN A 89 14.65 1.20 0.43
N ASN A 90 15.18 0.16 1.07
CA ASN A 90 15.02 -0.03 2.52
C ASN A 90 15.74 1.02 3.37
N ALA A 91 16.57 1.91 2.80
CA ALA A 91 17.17 3.02 3.55
C ALA A 91 16.28 4.27 3.64
N ASP A 92 15.17 4.32 2.89
CA ASP A 92 14.23 5.44 2.93
C ASP A 92 13.20 5.25 4.06
N SER A 93 13.35 6.06 5.13
CA SER A 93 12.47 6.01 6.30
C SER A 93 11.02 6.36 5.99
N THR A 94 10.76 7.12 4.93
CA THR A 94 9.41 7.50 4.50
C THR A 94 8.62 6.24 4.15
N TYR A 95 9.16 5.41 3.26
CA TYR A 95 8.47 4.21 2.78
C TYR A 95 8.51 3.07 3.81
N GLN A 96 9.50 3.05 4.71
CA GLN A 96 9.41 2.20 5.91
C GLN A 96 8.16 2.54 6.73
N SER A 97 7.95 3.82 7.05
CA SER A 97 6.79 4.26 7.82
C SER A 97 5.47 3.95 7.13
N LEU A 98 5.36 4.18 5.80
CA LEU A 98 4.15 3.84 5.05
C LEU A 98 3.87 2.33 5.08
N ALA A 99 4.88 1.50 4.93
CA ALA A 99 4.72 0.03 4.96
C ALA A 99 4.31 -0.47 6.35
N ASP A 100 4.90 0.09 7.41
CA ASP A 100 4.55 -0.27 8.78
C ASP A 100 3.11 0.13 9.11
N ARG A 101 2.69 1.33 8.69
CA ARG A 101 1.30 1.80 8.82
C ARG A 101 0.32 0.94 8.05
N ALA A 102 0.63 0.57 6.80
CA ALA A 102 -0.23 -0.30 6.00
C ALA A 102 -0.34 -1.70 6.59
N SER A 103 0.73 -2.22 7.20
CA SER A 103 0.73 -3.54 7.85
C SER A 103 -0.06 -3.58 9.16
N ALA A 104 -0.34 -2.42 9.76
CA ALA A 104 -1.05 -2.28 11.02
C ALA A 104 -2.56 -1.96 10.86
N LEU A 105 -3.05 -1.86 9.62
CA LEU A 105 -4.49 -1.77 9.31
C LEU A 105 -5.21 -3.07 9.63
#